data_AF-A0A352HR86-F1
#
_entry.id   AF-A0A352HR86-F1
#
_cell.length_a   1.000
_cell.length_b   1.000
_cell.length_c   1.000
_cell.angle_alpha   90.00
_cell.angle_beta   90.00
_cell.angle_gamma   90.00
#
_symmetry.space_group_name_H-M   'P 1'
#
loop_
_entity.id
_entity.type
_entity.pdbx_description
1 polymer ?
#
loop_
_entity_poly.entity_id
_entity_poly.type
_entity_poly.pdbx_seq_one_letter_code
_entity_poly.pdbx_strand_id
1 'polypeptide(L)'
;MKQNIREIALAAVSIAFGASAFAVPALPGIVNYRQPDGKMTQVVLRGDEHCHWYETPDGTMLMPDAQGGLVTADSKWQTRIARQREAAVARASSYTTFPTTGRQKALVILVQYTDRAFTYGHDEFNDMLNKPGYANLGAAGSAYDYFIENSAGQFAPEFDVYGPVTLDHEMSYYGANDDALAHEMVAEACRKLDNEIDFSQYDRDNDGWVDNVYIFYAGYGEADGGGVNSVWPHSANAFSKGVRLNPDGVQIGHYACSNELVGNTQRMVGIGTFCHEFSHVLGLPDLYSTNGNDAFTPYYYS
;
A
#
# COMPACT_ATOMS: atom_id res chain seq x y z
N MET A 1 60.28 20.34 23.44
CA MET A 1 58.83 20.03 23.35
C MET A 1 58.28 20.55 22.04
N LYS A 2 58.17 19.70 21.02
CA LYS A 2 57.19 19.84 19.92
C LYS A 2 56.85 18.40 19.52
N GLN A 3 55.65 17.95 19.86
CA GLN A 3 55.17 16.60 19.57
C GLN A 3 54.53 16.57 18.17
N ASN A 4 54.84 15.48 17.47
CA ASN A 4 54.35 15.10 16.15
C ASN A 4 52.85 14.83 16.19
N ILE A 5 52.08 15.43 15.28
CA ILE A 5 50.70 15.04 15.01
C ILE A 5 50.71 14.15 13.76
N ARG A 6 50.37 12.88 13.99
CA ARG A 6 50.15 11.85 12.97
C ARG A 6 48.79 12.09 12.31
N GLU A 7 48.74 11.82 11.02
CA GLU A 7 47.54 11.75 10.19
C GLU A 7 46.50 10.81 10.81
N ILE A 8 45.27 11.30 10.98
CA ILE A 8 44.10 10.48 11.31
C ILE A 8 43.34 10.30 10.00
N ALA A 9 43.47 9.11 9.42
CA ALA A 9 42.59 8.65 8.36
C ALA A 9 41.19 8.47 8.94
N LEU A 10 40.23 9.27 8.45
CA LEU A 10 38.82 9.14 8.79
C LEU A 10 38.25 7.96 7.97
N ALA A 11 38.15 6.80 8.61
CA ALA A 11 37.39 5.68 8.06
C ALA A 11 35.90 6.01 8.19
N ALA A 12 35.27 6.45 7.09
CA ALA A 12 33.82 6.56 7.00
C ALA A 12 33.23 5.14 6.97
N VAL A 13 32.81 4.65 8.13
CA VAL A 13 31.95 3.46 8.22
C VAL A 13 30.53 3.95 7.96
N SER A 14 30.10 3.89 6.70
CA SER A 14 28.71 4.07 6.32
C SER A 14 27.91 2.89 6.84
N ILE A 15 27.31 3.01 8.02
CA ILE A 15 26.25 2.10 8.46
C ILE A 15 25.02 2.48 7.65
N ALA A 16 24.86 1.84 6.49
CA ALA A 16 23.60 1.86 5.77
C ALA A 16 22.59 1.10 6.64
N PHE A 17 21.75 1.83 7.36
CA PHE A 17 20.48 1.29 7.82
C PHE A 17 19.64 1.06 6.56
N GLY A 18 19.69 -0.15 6.01
CA GLY A 18 18.71 -0.56 5.01
C GLY A 18 17.35 -0.58 5.70
N ALA A 19 16.49 0.40 5.42
CA ALA A 19 15.09 0.27 5.74
C ALA A 19 14.50 -0.77 4.78
N SER A 20 14.26 -1.97 5.30
CA SER A 20 13.53 -3.00 4.58
C SER A 20 12.13 -2.48 4.24
N ALA A 21 11.71 -2.64 2.98
CA ALA A 21 10.30 -2.63 2.63
C ALA A 21 9.67 -3.89 3.27
N PHE A 22 8.73 -3.69 4.20
CA PHE A 22 7.89 -4.77 4.75
C PHE A 22 6.72 -5.05 3.76
N ALA A 23 5.78 -5.99 3.93
CA ALA A 23 4.32 -5.78 3.72
C ALA A 23 3.61 -4.89 4.76
N VAL A 24 2.31 -4.63 4.60
CA VAL A 24 1.47 -4.06 5.67
C VAL A 24 0.83 -5.20 6.47
N PRO A 25 1.47 -5.73 7.53
CA PRO A 25 0.80 -6.66 8.40
C PRO A 25 -0.39 -5.96 9.06
N ALA A 26 -1.45 -6.70 9.33
CA ALA A 26 -2.57 -6.23 10.12
C ALA A 26 -2.10 -5.50 11.39
N LEU A 27 -2.69 -4.32 11.68
CA LEU A 27 -2.34 -3.52 12.84
C LEU A 27 -2.39 -4.40 14.12
N PRO A 28 -1.25 -4.58 14.83
CA PRO A 28 -1.23 -5.47 15.98
C PRO A 28 -2.03 -4.88 17.14
N GLY A 29 -3.16 -5.52 17.47
CA GLY A 29 -3.99 -5.11 18.61
C GLY A 29 -5.40 -5.71 18.59
N ILE A 30 -6.10 -5.58 19.71
CA ILE A 30 -7.52 -5.97 19.80
C ILE A 30 -8.37 -4.90 19.09
N VAL A 31 -9.07 -5.32 18.05
CA VAL A 31 -10.08 -4.57 17.31
C VAL A 31 -11.47 -4.99 17.81
N ASN A 32 -12.36 -4.01 18.02
CA ASN A 32 -13.76 -4.30 18.33
C ASN A 32 -14.54 -4.38 17.01
N TYR A 33 -14.84 -5.60 16.57
CA TYR A 33 -15.61 -5.87 15.36
C TYR A 33 -17.12 -5.85 15.63
N ARG A 34 -17.88 -5.09 14.85
CA ARG A 34 -19.36 -5.07 14.94
C ARG A 34 -19.93 -6.18 14.05
N GLN A 35 -20.50 -7.20 14.68
CA GLN A 35 -21.22 -8.27 14.01
C GLN A 35 -22.51 -7.75 13.34
N PRO A 36 -23.05 -8.44 12.31
CA PRO A 36 -24.33 -8.10 11.68
C PRO A 36 -25.52 -8.05 12.65
N ASP A 37 -25.45 -8.80 13.75
CA ASP A 37 -26.45 -8.78 14.84
C ASP A 37 -26.31 -7.56 15.78
N GLY A 38 -25.36 -6.67 15.49
CA GLY A 38 -25.07 -5.44 16.24
C GLY A 38 -24.18 -5.64 17.47
N LYS A 39 -23.79 -6.87 17.82
CA LYS A 39 -22.88 -7.12 18.94
C LYS A 39 -21.44 -6.80 18.58
N MET A 40 -20.68 -6.30 19.56
CA MET A 40 -19.25 -6.10 19.42
C MET A 40 -18.51 -7.37 19.83
N THR A 41 -17.60 -7.84 18.99
CA THR A 41 -16.70 -8.98 19.24
C THR A 41 -15.26 -8.47 19.26
N GLN A 42 -14.51 -8.78 20.31
CA GLN A 42 -13.08 -8.49 20.35
C GLN A 42 -12.33 -9.52 19.53
N VAL A 43 -11.54 -9.04 18.59
CA VAL A 43 -10.76 -9.86 17.68
C VAL A 43 -9.42 -9.20 17.43
N VAL A 44 -8.47 -9.99 16.97
CA VAL A 44 -7.16 -9.53 16.51
C VAL A 44 -7.10 -9.85 15.03
N LEU A 45 -6.88 -8.83 14.21
CA LEU A 45 -6.67 -9.01 12.78
C LEU A 45 -5.26 -9.56 12.57
N ARG A 46 -5.14 -10.53 11.67
CA ARG A 46 -3.90 -11.24 11.34
C ARG A 46 -3.74 -11.32 9.84
N GLY A 47 -2.51 -11.39 9.38
CA GLY A 47 -2.17 -11.58 7.97
C GLY A 47 -1.71 -10.31 7.28
N ASP A 48 -1.80 -10.36 5.95
CA ASP A 48 -1.23 -9.42 4.98
C ASP A 48 -2.21 -9.21 3.80
N GLU A 49 -1.80 -8.41 2.82
CA GLU A 49 -2.54 -8.11 1.59
C GLU A 49 -2.78 -9.30 0.66
N HIS A 50 -2.20 -10.46 0.96
CA HIS A 50 -2.40 -11.69 0.23
C HIS A 50 -3.32 -12.68 0.96
N CYS A 51 -3.39 -12.58 2.28
CA CYS A 51 -4.20 -13.42 3.13
C CYS A 51 -4.35 -12.83 4.53
N HIS A 52 -5.59 -12.52 4.94
CA HIS A 52 -5.90 -12.07 6.29
C HIS A 52 -7.06 -12.85 6.95
N TRP A 53 -7.09 -12.85 8.28
CA TRP A 53 -8.12 -13.48 9.11
C TRP A 53 -8.29 -12.77 10.46
N TYR A 54 -9.40 -13.01 11.13
CA TYR A 54 -9.64 -12.52 12.49
C TYR A 54 -9.35 -13.64 13.49
N GLU A 55 -8.84 -13.31 14.67
CA GLU A 55 -8.56 -14.27 15.74
C GLU A 55 -9.16 -13.76 17.04
N THR A 56 -9.89 -14.58 17.79
CA THR A 56 -10.32 -14.19 19.15
C THR A 56 -9.09 -14.08 20.07
N PRO A 57 -9.16 -13.34 21.20
CA PRO A 57 -8.04 -13.23 22.14
C PRO A 57 -7.51 -14.56 22.70
N ASP A 58 -8.33 -15.62 22.66
CA ASP A 58 -7.99 -17.00 23.06
C ASP A 58 -7.50 -17.89 21.89
N GLY A 59 -7.33 -17.33 20.69
CA GLY A 59 -6.68 -18.01 19.57
C GLY A 59 -7.61 -18.69 18.56
N THR A 60 -8.91 -18.45 18.63
CA THR A 60 -9.87 -19.05 17.69
C THR A 60 -9.92 -18.23 16.41
N MET A 61 -9.57 -18.86 15.28
CA MET A 61 -9.64 -18.23 13.95
C MET A 61 -11.09 -18.04 13.50
N LEU A 62 -11.40 -16.81 13.09
CA LEU A 62 -12.67 -16.34 12.59
C LEU A 62 -12.50 -15.73 11.19
N MET A 63 -13.50 -15.91 10.33
CA MET A 63 -13.57 -15.33 9.00
C MET A 63 -14.93 -14.68 8.77
N PRO A 64 -15.02 -13.58 8.00
CA PRO A 64 -16.30 -13.03 7.60
C PRO A 64 -17.04 -14.01 6.67
N ASP A 65 -18.32 -14.23 6.95
CA ASP A 65 -19.26 -14.88 6.06
C ASP A 65 -19.73 -13.91 4.95
N ALA A 66 -20.62 -14.39 4.06
CA ALA A 66 -21.16 -13.58 2.96
C ALA A 66 -21.99 -12.36 3.42
N GLN A 67 -22.29 -12.25 4.71
CA GLN A 67 -23.03 -11.15 5.32
C GLN A 67 -22.11 -10.27 6.17
N GLY A 68 -20.80 -10.52 6.18
CA GLY A 68 -19.82 -9.80 6.99
C GLY A 68 -19.86 -10.19 8.48
N GLY A 69 -20.46 -11.33 8.84
CA GLY A 69 -20.42 -11.89 10.19
C GLY A 69 -19.18 -12.74 10.41
N LEU A 70 -18.44 -12.51 11.50
CA LEU A 70 -17.28 -13.35 11.82
C LEU A 70 -17.74 -14.71 12.36
N VAL A 71 -17.41 -15.77 11.63
CA VAL A 71 -17.71 -17.18 11.95
C VAL A 71 -16.43 -18.00 12.08
N THR A 72 -16.46 -19.08 12.85
CA THR A 72 -15.29 -19.97 13.04
C THR A 72 -14.85 -20.60 11.72
N ALA A 73 -13.55 -20.52 11.41
CA ALA A 73 -13.00 -21.07 10.19
C ALA A 73 -13.00 -22.61 10.19
N ASP A 74 -13.58 -23.22 9.16
CA ASP A 74 -13.57 -24.68 8.92
C ASP A 74 -12.36 -25.15 8.08
N SER A 75 -12.25 -26.45 7.84
CA SER A 75 -11.14 -27.05 7.08
C SER A 75 -11.08 -26.63 5.60
N LYS A 76 -12.17 -26.14 5.01
CA LYS A 76 -12.17 -25.60 3.64
C LYS A 76 -11.40 -24.28 3.58
N TRP A 77 -11.32 -23.54 4.68
CA TRP A 77 -10.58 -22.29 4.77
C TRP A 77 -9.07 -22.46 4.78
N GLN A 78 -8.55 -23.47 5.49
CA GLN A 78 -7.11 -23.79 5.43
C GLN A 78 -6.67 -24.07 3.98
N THR A 79 -7.55 -24.70 3.19
CA THR A 79 -7.32 -24.96 1.77
C THR A 79 -7.39 -23.68 0.92
N ARG A 80 -8.28 -22.74 1.24
CA ARG A 80 -8.38 -21.43 0.59
C ARG A 80 -7.13 -20.58 0.83
N ILE A 81 -6.67 -20.52 2.08
CA ILE A 81 -5.44 -19.81 2.49
C ILE A 81 -4.24 -20.37 1.72
N ALA A 82 -4.08 -21.70 1.68
CA ALA A 82 -3.00 -22.33 0.93
C ALA A 82 -3.03 -21.96 -0.57
N ARG A 83 -4.22 -21.92 -1.19
CA ARG A 83 -4.38 -21.53 -2.59
C ARG A 83 -4.15 -20.03 -2.85
N GLN A 84 -4.65 -19.15 -1.98
CA GLN A 84 -4.41 -17.70 -2.08
C GLN A 84 -2.91 -17.40 -1.96
N ARG A 85 -2.21 -18.13 -1.08
CA ARG A 85 -0.75 -18.07 -0.94
C ARG A 85 0.00 -18.59 -2.17
N GLU A 86 -0.38 -19.74 -2.73
CA GLU A 86 0.21 -20.23 -3.99
C GLU A 86 0.02 -19.22 -5.14
N ALA A 87 -1.14 -18.56 -5.20
CA ALA A 87 -1.41 -17.52 -6.19
C ALA A 87 -0.62 -16.22 -5.94
N ALA A 88 -0.37 -15.84 -4.69
CA ALA A 88 0.49 -14.71 -4.32
C ALA A 88 1.96 -14.97 -4.72
N VAL A 89 2.48 -16.16 -4.43
CA VAL A 89 3.81 -16.61 -4.87
C VAL A 89 3.95 -16.59 -6.40
N ALA A 90 2.86 -16.92 -7.12
CA ALA A 90 2.83 -16.81 -8.59
C ALA A 90 2.68 -15.36 -9.10
N ARG A 91 2.20 -14.42 -8.28
CA ARG A 91 2.07 -12.98 -8.60
C ARG A 91 3.34 -12.19 -8.33
N ALA A 92 4.17 -12.61 -7.39
CA ALA A 92 5.49 -12.03 -7.12
C ALA A 92 6.41 -12.00 -8.37
N SER A 93 6.04 -12.67 -9.47
CA SER A 93 6.76 -12.65 -10.75
C SER A 93 6.21 -11.68 -11.81
N SER A 94 5.26 -10.79 -11.51
CA SER A 94 4.99 -9.66 -12.41
C SER A 94 6.05 -8.59 -12.14
N TYR A 95 7.20 -8.72 -12.80
CA TYR A 95 8.25 -7.71 -12.80
C TYR A 95 7.65 -6.37 -13.24
N THR A 96 7.35 -5.51 -12.27
CA THR A 96 7.22 -4.07 -12.53
C THR A 96 8.53 -3.59 -13.13
N THR A 97 8.44 -2.73 -14.14
CA THR A 97 9.59 -2.16 -14.85
C THR A 97 9.88 -0.73 -14.43
N PHE A 98 9.20 -0.22 -13.38
CA PHE A 98 9.36 1.13 -12.88
C PHE A 98 10.86 1.47 -12.71
N PRO A 99 11.36 2.54 -13.36
CA PRO A 99 12.78 2.87 -13.28
C PRO A 99 13.23 3.18 -11.85
N THR A 100 14.27 2.50 -11.39
CA THR A 100 14.73 2.56 -9.98
C THR A 100 15.89 3.53 -9.74
N THR A 101 16.26 4.34 -10.74
CA THR A 101 17.36 5.31 -10.64
C THR A 101 17.03 6.63 -11.33
N GLY A 102 17.73 7.69 -10.95
CA GLY A 102 17.53 9.04 -11.48
C GLY A 102 16.28 9.71 -10.92
N ARG A 103 15.83 10.76 -11.61
CA ARG A 103 14.58 11.47 -11.29
C ARG A 103 13.43 10.82 -12.01
N GLN A 104 12.44 10.32 -11.26
CA GLN A 104 11.33 9.56 -11.82
C GLN A 104 10.00 10.11 -11.35
N LYS A 105 9.08 10.32 -12.30
CA LYS A 105 7.72 10.76 -11.99
C LYS A 105 6.87 9.55 -11.64
N ALA A 106 6.04 9.65 -10.62
CA ALA A 106 5.09 8.63 -10.22
C ALA A 106 3.71 9.27 -10.05
N LEU A 107 2.69 8.64 -10.64
CA LEU A 107 1.31 9.15 -10.58
C LEU A 107 0.64 8.72 -9.28
N VAL A 108 0.08 9.68 -8.56
CA VAL A 108 -0.73 9.46 -7.36
C VAL A 108 -2.10 10.10 -7.55
N ILE A 109 -3.18 9.35 -7.36
CA ILE A 109 -4.54 9.87 -7.44
C ILE A 109 -5.25 9.68 -6.10
N LEU A 110 -5.80 10.77 -5.58
CA LEU A 110 -6.67 10.77 -4.41
C LEU A 110 -8.10 10.45 -4.88
N VAL A 111 -8.70 9.38 -4.36
CA VAL A 111 -10.08 8.97 -4.68
C VAL A 111 -10.95 9.01 -3.43
N GLN A 112 -12.18 9.50 -3.59
CA GLN A 112 -13.18 9.48 -2.54
C GLN A 112 -14.46 8.81 -3.04
N TYR A 113 -15.26 8.31 -2.12
CA TYR A 113 -16.48 7.55 -2.42
C TYR A 113 -17.71 8.45 -2.30
N THR A 114 -18.85 8.02 -2.85
CA THR A 114 -20.11 8.78 -2.74
C THR A 114 -20.57 8.97 -1.29
N ASP A 115 -20.19 8.06 -0.39
CA ASP A 115 -20.55 8.03 1.02
C ASP A 115 -19.38 8.40 1.96
N ARG A 116 -18.17 8.64 1.42
CA ARG A 116 -16.96 8.88 2.21
C ARG A 116 -16.00 9.83 1.50
N ALA A 117 -15.94 11.07 2.00
CA ALA A 117 -14.98 12.09 1.59
C ALA A 117 -13.68 12.04 2.41
N PHE A 118 -12.60 12.63 1.88
CA PHE A 118 -11.36 12.83 2.64
C PHE A 118 -11.57 13.79 3.82
N THR A 119 -10.88 13.50 4.92
CA THR A 119 -10.67 14.40 6.04
C THR A 119 -9.57 15.42 5.76
N TYR A 120 -8.50 15.01 5.07
CA TYR A 120 -7.32 15.82 4.75
C TYR A 120 -7.33 16.29 3.30
N GLY A 121 -6.87 17.52 3.08
CA GLY A 121 -6.84 18.12 1.75
C GLY A 121 -5.67 17.63 0.89
N HIS A 122 -5.77 17.87 -0.41
CA HIS A 122 -4.75 17.57 -1.42
C HIS A 122 -3.33 17.98 -0.99
N ASP A 123 -3.17 19.22 -0.51
CA ASP A 123 -1.86 19.78 -0.16
C ASP A 123 -1.14 18.99 0.93
N GLU A 124 -1.87 18.37 1.87
CA GLU A 124 -1.26 17.57 2.92
C GLU A 124 -0.71 16.25 2.37
N PHE A 125 -1.38 15.62 1.40
CA PHE A 125 -0.84 14.46 0.69
C PHE A 125 0.38 14.84 -0.15
N ASN A 126 0.30 15.95 -0.89
CA ASN A 126 1.43 16.43 -1.68
C ASN A 126 2.65 16.73 -0.79
N ASP A 127 2.45 17.41 0.34
CA ASP A 127 3.52 17.70 1.29
C ASP A 127 4.09 16.41 1.91
N MET A 128 3.22 15.47 2.33
CA MET A 128 3.63 14.18 2.88
C MET A 128 4.48 13.36 1.90
N LEU A 129 4.22 13.47 0.60
CA LEU A 129 4.93 12.70 -0.43
C LEU A 129 6.19 13.41 -0.92
N ASN A 130 6.17 14.73 -1.11
CA ASN A 130 7.20 15.44 -1.86
C ASN A 130 8.04 16.44 -1.04
N LYS A 131 7.53 16.96 0.08
CA LYS A 131 8.16 18.12 0.74
C LYS A 131 9.41 17.73 1.50
N PRO A 132 10.61 18.24 1.13
CA PRO A 132 11.82 17.95 1.88
C PRO A 132 11.71 18.43 3.32
N GLY A 133 12.02 17.55 4.29
CA GLY A 133 11.90 17.84 5.70
C GLY A 133 10.46 18.00 6.19
N TYR A 134 9.50 17.32 5.56
CA TYR A 134 8.11 17.30 5.99
C TYR A 134 7.97 16.92 7.47
N ALA A 135 7.34 17.78 8.26
CA ALA A 135 7.22 17.64 9.71
C ALA A 135 5.79 17.85 10.25
N ASN A 136 4.79 18.01 9.35
CA ASN A 136 3.41 18.13 9.79
C ASN A 136 2.95 16.82 10.46
N LEU A 137 1.94 16.91 11.32
CA LEU A 137 1.32 15.76 12.01
C LEU A 137 2.29 14.88 12.83
N GLY A 138 3.49 15.40 13.15
CA GLY A 138 4.53 14.69 13.87
C GLY A 138 5.41 13.79 12.99
N ALA A 139 5.38 13.98 11.66
CA ALA A 139 6.25 13.28 10.74
C ALA A 139 7.73 13.69 10.91
N ALA A 140 8.63 12.79 10.54
CA ALA A 140 10.08 13.02 10.55
C ALA A 140 10.67 13.31 9.15
N GLY A 141 9.86 13.19 8.11
CA GLY A 141 10.22 13.38 6.71
C GLY A 141 9.08 12.96 5.78
N SER A 142 9.25 13.27 4.49
CA SER A 142 8.34 12.87 3.41
C SER A 142 8.73 11.51 2.81
N ALA A 143 7.87 10.97 1.94
CA ALA A 143 8.22 9.80 1.13
C ALA A 143 9.46 10.08 0.25
N TYR A 144 9.56 11.30 -0.32
CA TYR A 144 10.74 11.77 -1.04
C TYR A 144 12.01 11.69 -0.17
N ASP A 145 11.97 12.22 1.06
CA ASP A 145 13.12 12.16 1.98
C ASP A 145 13.54 10.70 2.23
N TYR A 146 12.57 9.82 2.48
CA TYR A 146 12.81 8.40 2.70
C TYR A 146 13.52 7.73 1.51
N PHE A 147 13.02 7.91 0.29
CA PHE A 147 13.60 7.26 -0.90
C PHE A 147 14.97 7.84 -1.28
N ILE A 148 15.18 9.15 -1.12
CA ILE A 148 16.49 9.78 -1.32
C ILE A 148 17.51 9.24 -0.32
N GLU A 149 17.14 9.16 0.96
CA GLU A 149 18.05 8.67 2.01
C GLU A 149 18.43 7.21 1.77
N ASN A 150 17.44 6.34 1.53
CA ASN A 150 17.68 4.90 1.35
C ASN A 150 18.41 4.55 0.06
N SER A 151 18.31 5.39 -0.97
CA SER A 151 19.02 5.19 -2.25
C SER A 151 20.39 5.89 -2.30
N ALA A 152 20.79 6.61 -1.24
CA ALA A 152 21.93 7.52 -1.25
C ALA A 152 21.86 8.55 -2.41
N GLY A 153 20.65 9.03 -2.72
CA GLY A 153 20.36 9.97 -3.79
C GLY A 153 20.38 9.38 -5.20
N GLN A 154 20.47 8.06 -5.35
CA GLN A 154 20.43 7.40 -6.67
C GLN A 154 19.01 7.33 -7.24
N PHE A 155 17.99 7.34 -6.39
CA PHE A 155 16.57 7.35 -6.77
C PHE A 155 15.89 8.58 -6.17
N ALA A 156 15.34 9.43 -7.03
CA ALA A 156 14.72 10.68 -6.68
C ALA A 156 13.30 10.74 -7.27
N PRO A 157 12.28 10.20 -6.56
CA PRO A 157 10.92 10.21 -7.05
C PRO A 157 10.32 11.62 -7.03
N GLU A 158 9.39 11.90 -7.94
CA GLU A 158 8.53 13.08 -7.98
C GLU A 158 7.09 12.56 -8.07
N PHE A 159 6.32 12.73 -7.00
CA PHE A 159 4.96 12.20 -6.93
C PHE A 159 3.97 13.27 -7.40
N ASP A 160 3.39 13.10 -8.58
CA ASP A 160 2.33 14.00 -9.04
C ASP A 160 1.01 13.58 -8.41
N VAL A 161 0.50 14.39 -7.50
CA VAL A 161 -0.76 14.14 -6.80
C VAL A 161 -1.90 14.80 -7.56
N TYR A 162 -2.95 14.03 -7.88
CA TYR A 162 -4.19 14.50 -8.51
C TYR A 162 -5.41 14.19 -7.64
N GLY A 163 -6.50 14.93 -7.84
CA GLY A 163 -7.74 14.78 -7.09
C GLY A 163 -7.84 15.66 -5.83
N PRO A 164 -8.78 15.40 -4.91
CA PRO A 164 -9.61 14.20 -4.85
C PRO A 164 -10.67 14.12 -5.96
N VAL A 165 -10.77 12.96 -6.61
CA VAL A 165 -11.86 12.63 -7.54
C VAL A 165 -12.92 11.80 -6.83
N THR A 166 -14.20 12.11 -7.06
CA THR A 166 -15.30 11.33 -6.48
C THR A 166 -15.67 10.19 -7.43
N LEU A 167 -15.59 8.97 -6.90
CA LEU A 167 -16.03 7.76 -7.56
C LEU A 167 -17.57 7.66 -7.57
N ASP A 168 -18.11 6.83 -8.46
CA ASP A 168 -19.55 6.71 -8.75
C ASP A 168 -20.29 5.83 -7.75
N HIS A 169 -19.57 5.06 -6.93
CA HIS A 169 -20.13 4.16 -5.94
C HIS A 169 -19.62 4.42 -4.51
N GLU A 170 -20.32 3.81 -3.56
CA GLU A 170 -19.98 3.81 -2.14
C GLU A 170 -18.76 2.92 -1.86
N MET A 171 -18.09 3.15 -0.73
CA MET A 171 -16.86 2.43 -0.35
C MET A 171 -17.00 0.90 -0.45
N SER A 172 -18.14 0.36 -0.02
CA SER A 172 -18.39 -1.08 -0.01
C SER A 172 -18.44 -1.72 -1.41
N TYR A 173 -18.74 -0.96 -2.46
CA TYR A 173 -18.69 -1.48 -3.82
C TYR A 173 -17.27 -1.91 -4.21
N TYR A 174 -16.26 -1.15 -3.77
CA TYR A 174 -14.87 -1.38 -4.13
C TYR A 174 -14.13 -2.31 -3.16
N GLY A 175 -14.38 -2.17 -1.85
CA GLY A 175 -13.65 -2.92 -0.80
C GLY A 175 -14.30 -4.22 -0.32
N ALA A 176 -15.60 -4.45 -0.55
CA ALA A 176 -16.23 -5.69 -0.08
C ALA A 176 -15.76 -6.93 -0.86
N ASN A 177 -16.00 -8.11 -0.27
CA ASN A 177 -15.70 -9.42 -0.86
C ASN A 177 -14.21 -9.65 -1.16
N ASP A 178 -13.32 -9.34 -0.22
CA ASP A 178 -11.87 -9.59 -0.35
C ASP A 178 -11.29 -8.77 -1.53
N ASP A 179 -11.64 -7.47 -1.56
CA ASP A 179 -11.19 -6.50 -2.56
C ASP A 179 -11.44 -6.89 -4.02
N ALA A 180 -12.50 -7.65 -4.28
CA ALA A 180 -12.79 -8.20 -5.59
C ALA A 180 -12.86 -7.13 -6.70
N LEU A 181 -13.26 -5.90 -6.36
CA LEU A 181 -13.47 -4.78 -7.28
C LEU A 181 -12.53 -3.59 -7.04
N ALA A 182 -11.47 -3.73 -6.25
CA ALA A 182 -10.54 -2.63 -5.99
C ALA A 182 -9.90 -2.06 -7.28
N HIS A 183 -9.64 -2.92 -8.27
CA HIS A 183 -9.13 -2.54 -9.59
C HIS A 183 -10.06 -1.59 -10.38
N GLU A 184 -11.37 -1.58 -10.11
CA GLU A 184 -12.31 -0.65 -10.74
C GLU A 184 -12.12 0.79 -10.24
N MET A 185 -11.64 0.99 -9.01
CA MET A 185 -11.29 2.34 -8.52
C MET A 185 -10.24 2.99 -9.42
N VAL A 186 -9.20 2.24 -9.78
CA VAL A 186 -8.11 2.69 -10.65
C VAL A 186 -8.66 3.04 -12.02
N ALA A 187 -9.45 2.14 -12.60
CA ALA A 187 -10.01 2.33 -13.93
C ALA A 187 -10.92 3.56 -14.00
N GLU A 188 -11.75 3.74 -12.99
CA GLU A 188 -12.69 4.85 -12.92
C GLU A 188 -11.99 6.19 -12.66
N ALA A 189 -11.04 6.24 -11.73
CA ALA A 189 -10.24 7.42 -11.46
C ALA A 189 -9.46 7.88 -12.71
N CYS A 190 -8.82 6.94 -13.42
CA CYS A 190 -8.12 7.25 -14.66
C CYS A 190 -9.06 7.82 -15.73
N ARG A 191 -10.24 7.21 -15.93
CA ARG A 191 -11.26 7.71 -16.88
C ARG A 191 -11.74 9.12 -16.54
N LYS A 192 -11.93 9.42 -15.26
CA LYS A 192 -12.42 10.74 -14.81
C LYS A 192 -11.35 11.84 -14.98
N LEU A 193 -10.08 11.48 -14.91
CA LEU A 193 -8.95 12.41 -14.98
C LEU A 193 -8.23 12.41 -16.35
N ASP A 194 -8.73 11.68 -17.34
CA ASP A 194 -8.18 11.59 -18.72
C ASP A 194 -8.02 12.94 -19.43
N ASN A 195 -8.84 13.94 -19.08
CA ASN A 195 -8.69 15.29 -19.65
C ASN A 195 -7.72 16.19 -18.86
N GLU A 196 -7.24 15.75 -17.71
CA GLU A 196 -6.40 16.53 -16.78
C GLU A 196 -4.98 15.97 -16.66
N ILE A 197 -4.84 14.64 -16.82
CA ILE A 197 -3.58 13.91 -16.71
C ILE A 197 -3.16 13.49 -18.11
N ASP A 198 -1.93 13.86 -18.49
CA ASP A 198 -1.24 13.27 -19.63
C ASP A 198 -0.56 11.99 -19.15
N PHE A 199 -1.20 10.84 -19.38
CA PHE A 199 -0.75 9.54 -18.89
C PHE A 199 0.57 9.09 -19.51
N SER A 200 0.91 9.59 -20.71
CA SER A 200 2.17 9.26 -21.39
C SER A 200 3.41 9.70 -20.61
N GLN A 201 3.27 10.63 -19.65
CA GLN A 201 4.39 11.09 -18.83
C GLN A 201 4.88 10.04 -17.82
N TYR A 202 4.06 9.03 -17.54
CA TYR A 202 4.29 8.00 -16.53
C TYR A 202 4.65 6.63 -17.14
N ASP A 203 4.84 6.56 -18.46
CA ASP A 203 5.57 5.47 -19.14
C ASP A 203 7.05 5.87 -19.18
N ARG A 204 7.78 5.62 -18.09
CA ARG A 204 9.15 6.16 -17.93
C ARG A 204 10.20 5.27 -18.58
N ASP A 205 9.86 4.04 -18.90
CA ASP A 205 10.72 3.09 -19.60
C ASP A 205 10.38 2.96 -21.11
N ASN A 206 9.28 3.56 -21.57
CA ASN A 206 8.77 3.55 -22.95
C ASN A 206 8.34 2.16 -23.44
N ASP A 207 7.77 1.34 -22.55
CA ASP A 207 7.27 0.01 -22.89
C ASP A 207 5.80 0.02 -23.36
N GLY A 208 5.16 1.20 -23.36
CA GLY A 208 3.78 1.40 -23.75
C GLY A 208 2.78 1.23 -22.60
N TRP A 209 3.25 1.18 -21.35
CA TRP A 209 2.44 1.10 -20.14
C TRP A 209 2.76 2.25 -19.21
N VAL A 210 1.74 2.72 -18.48
CA VAL A 210 1.99 3.54 -17.29
C VAL A 210 2.66 2.66 -16.25
N ASP A 211 3.85 3.04 -15.80
CA ASP A 211 4.68 2.24 -14.90
C ASP A 211 3.92 1.87 -13.62
N ASN A 212 3.15 2.83 -13.07
CA ASN A 212 2.25 2.62 -11.96
C ASN A 212 1.22 3.73 -11.79
N VAL A 213 0.01 3.35 -11.37
CA VAL A 213 -0.97 4.28 -10.79
C VAL A 213 -1.11 4.01 -9.31
N TYR A 214 -0.73 4.96 -8.46
CA TYR A 214 -0.92 4.86 -7.03
C TYR A 214 -2.24 5.51 -6.60
N ILE A 215 -3.07 4.81 -5.83
CA ILE A 215 -4.34 5.32 -5.32
C ILE A 215 -4.26 5.55 -3.81
N PHE A 216 -4.53 6.77 -3.35
CA PHE A 216 -4.99 6.98 -1.98
C PHE A 216 -6.50 7.01 -1.96
N TYR A 217 -7.14 6.23 -1.10
CA TYR A 217 -8.59 6.27 -0.93
C TYR A 217 -9.02 6.87 0.43
N ALA A 218 -10.12 7.62 0.41
CA ALA A 218 -10.66 8.29 1.59
C ALA A 218 -11.09 7.30 2.68
N GLY A 219 -10.84 7.64 3.95
CA GLY A 219 -11.20 6.80 5.08
C GLY A 219 -10.14 5.78 5.51
N TYR A 220 -10.58 4.69 6.13
CA TYR A 220 -9.73 3.69 6.77
C TYR A 220 -9.42 2.53 5.83
N GLY A 221 -8.31 1.83 6.04
CA GLY A 221 -7.99 0.57 5.36
C GLY A 221 -8.37 -0.64 6.20
N GLU A 222 -8.65 -1.77 5.57
CA GLU A 222 -9.03 -2.98 6.30
C GLU A 222 -7.88 -3.46 7.22
N ALA A 223 -6.63 -3.35 6.76
CA ALA A 223 -5.41 -3.64 7.53
C ALA A 223 -5.32 -2.86 8.85
N ASP A 224 -5.92 -1.67 8.91
CA ASP A 224 -5.95 -0.78 10.07
C ASP A 224 -7.21 -0.96 10.95
N GLY A 225 -8.07 -1.93 10.62
CA GLY A 225 -9.34 -2.16 11.32
C GLY A 225 -10.50 -1.29 10.81
N GLY A 226 -10.46 -0.85 9.55
CA GLY A 226 -11.54 -0.14 8.86
C GLY A 226 -12.80 -0.98 8.60
N GLY A 227 -12.69 -2.31 8.74
CA GLY A 227 -13.77 -3.27 8.56
C GLY A 227 -13.86 -3.84 7.15
N VAL A 228 -14.66 -4.90 6.96
CA VAL A 228 -14.73 -5.72 5.73
C VAL A 228 -15.21 -5.00 4.45
N ASN A 229 -15.61 -3.73 4.57
CA ASN A 229 -16.05 -2.92 3.43
C ASN A 229 -14.98 -1.92 2.98
N SER A 230 -13.94 -1.70 3.79
CA SER A 230 -12.79 -0.89 3.38
C SER A 230 -11.82 -1.74 2.57
N VAL A 231 -11.08 -1.10 1.67
CA VAL A 231 -10.06 -1.78 0.89
C VAL A 231 -8.86 -2.14 1.78
N TRP A 232 -8.23 -3.30 1.57
CA TRP A 232 -6.93 -3.61 2.16
C TRP A 232 -5.83 -2.98 1.29
N PRO A 233 -4.88 -2.19 1.82
CA PRO A 233 -3.76 -1.65 1.03
C PRO A 233 -2.99 -2.75 0.29
N HIS A 234 -2.74 -2.60 -1.02
CA HIS A 234 -2.09 -3.65 -1.81
C HIS A 234 -1.51 -3.11 -3.12
N SER A 235 -0.61 -3.91 -3.72
CA SER A 235 -0.14 -3.79 -5.10
C SER A 235 -0.68 -4.92 -5.97
N ALA A 236 -1.18 -4.58 -7.16
CA ALA A 236 -1.76 -5.54 -8.10
C ALA A 236 -1.70 -5.06 -9.55
N ASN A 237 -2.24 -5.88 -10.46
CA ASN A 237 -2.32 -5.57 -11.89
C ASN A 237 -3.79 -5.54 -12.34
N ALA A 238 -4.32 -4.35 -12.62
CA ALA A 238 -5.70 -4.12 -13.06
C ALA A 238 -5.98 -4.74 -14.43
N PHE A 239 -4.99 -4.78 -15.32
CA PHE A 239 -5.13 -5.41 -16.64
C PHE A 239 -5.40 -6.92 -16.53
N SER A 240 -4.75 -7.61 -15.59
CA SER A 240 -4.98 -9.03 -15.30
C SER A 240 -6.41 -9.31 -14.78
N LYS A 241 -7.08 -8.28 -14.27
CA LYS A 241 -8.46 -8.32 -13.77
C LYS A 241 -9.51 -7.92 -14.82
N GLY A 242 -9.08 -7.53 -16.02
CA GLY A 242 -9.97 -7.21 -17.14
C GLY A 242 -10.05 -5.73 -17.51
N VAL A 243 -9.36 -4.84 -16.78
CA VAL A 243 -9.28 -3.42 -17.14
C VAL A 243 -8.56 -3.27 -18.48
N ARG A 244 -9.14 -2.51 -19.40
CA ARG A 244 -8.57 -2.18 -20.72
C ARG A 244 -8.71 -0.69 -20.95
N LEU A 245 -7.74 0.07 -20.47
CA LEU A 245 -7.64 1.51 -20.68
C LEU A 245 -6.34 1.83 -21.41
N ASN A 246 -6.41 2.76 -22.36
CA ASN A 246 -5.27 3.23 -23.14
C ASN A 246 -5.28 4.76 -23.29
N PRO A 247 -5.32 5.51 -22.17
CA PRO A 247 -5.26 6.97 -22.21
C PRO A 247 -3.93 7.43 -22.84
N ASP A 248 -3.96 8.49 -23.64
CA ASP A 248 -2.79 9.08 -24.29
C ASP A 248 -1.87 8.11 -25.06
N GLY A 249 -2.39 6.96 -25.47
CA GLY A 249 -1.62 5.94 -26.19
C GLY A 249 -0.83 4.97 -25.32
N VAL A 250 -0.94 5.04 -23.99
CA VAL A 250 -0.27 4.13 -23.02
C VAL A 250 -1.30 3.32 -22.23
N GLN A 251 -0.98 2.06 -21.92
CA GLN A 251 -1.91 1.16 -21.22
C GLN A 251 -1.83 1.28 -19.70
N ILE A 252 -2.98 1.11 -19.02
CA ILE A 252 -3.03 1.01 -17.55
C ILE A 252 -2.96 -0.46 -17.12
N GLY A 253 -1.97 -0.78 -16.28
CA GLY A 253 -1.72 -2.14 -15.80
C GLY A 253 -1.48 -2.20 -14.30
N HIS A 254 -0.27 -1.89 -13.86
CA HIS A 254 0.14 -1.96 -12.46
C HIS A 254 -0.47 -0.82 -11.64
N TYR A 255 -0.98 -1.14 -10.46
CA TYR A 255 -1.44 -0.16 -9.49
C TYR A 255 -1.07 -0.59 -8.07
N ALA A 256 -0.98 0.39 -7.19
CA ALA A 256 -0.89 0.19 -5.75
C ALA A 256 -1.89 1.09 -5.03
N CYS A 257 -2.29 0.76 -3.82
CA CYS A 257 -3.22 1.61 -3.08
C CYS A 257 -3.05 1.58 -1.56
N SER A 258 -3.38 2.70 -0.92
CA SER A 258 -3.41 2.81 0.55
C SER A 258 -4.51 3.76 1.03
N ASN A 259 -4.86 3.62 2.30
CA ASN A 259 -5.88 4.41 2.97
C ASN A 259 -5.39 5.80 3.43
N GLU A 260 -6.33 6.71 3.66
CA GLU A 260 -6.08 8.02 4.23
C GLU A 260 -5.81 7.97 5.75
N LEU A 261 -6.59 7.19 6.50
CA LEU A 261 -6.66 7.29 7.96
C LEU A 261 -6.18 6.03 8.68
N VAL A 262 -5.42 6.20 9.75
CA VAL A 262 -4.87 5.10 10.55
C VAL A 262 -5.79 4.68 11.70
N GLY A 263 -5.90 3.37 11.89
CA GLY A 263 -6.66 2.76 12.97
C GLY A 263 -8.12 3.19 12.95
N ASN A 264 -8.66 3.53 14.13
CA ASN A 264 -9.95 4.22 14.28
C ASN A 264 -9.76 5.64 14.86
N THR A 265 -8.67 6.31 14.47
CA THR A 265 -8.18 7.50 15.19
C THR A 265 -8.45 8.83 14.50
N GLN A 266 -9.09 8.84 13.32
CA GLN A 266 -9.26 10.03 12.45
C GLN A 266 -7.96 10.76 12.10
N ARG A 267 -6.80 10.16 12.37
CA ARG A 267 -5.48 10.69 12.00
C ARG A 267 -5.09 10.16 10.63
N MET A 268 -4.39 10.99 9.86
CA MET A 268 -3.78 10.57 8.60
C MET A 268 -2.77 9.44 8.83
N VAL A 269 -2.67 8.51 7.88
CA VAL A 269 -1.58 7.52 7.83
C VAL A 269 -0.24 8.23 7.68
N GLY A 270 0.82 7.63 8.21
CA GLY A 270 2.18 8.08 7.92
C GLY A 270 2.66 7.58 6.55
N ILE A 271 3.88 7.97 6.17
CA ILE A 271 4.50 7.54 4.90
C ILE A 271 4.78 6.04 4.83
N GLY A 272 4.71 5.30 5.94
CA GLY A 272 5.12 3.89 6.02
C GLY A 272 4.39 2.99 5.03
N THR A 273 3.06 2.99 5.07
CA THR A 273 2.20 2.22 4.15
C THR A 273 2.46 2.61 2.69
N PHE A 274 2.59 3.91 2.41
CA PHE A 274 2.90 4.38 1.05
C PHE A 274 4.25 3.89 0.55
N CYS A 275 5.32 4.12 1.33
CA CYS A 275 6.67 3.72 0.96
C CYS A 275 6.77 2.20 0.80
N HIS A 276 6.01 1.47 1.61
CA HIS A 276 5.87 0.04 1.51
C HIS A 276 5.27 -0.38 0.15
N GLU A 277 4.05 0.03 -0.14
CA GLU A 277 3.35 -0.37 -1.37
C GLU A 277 4.09 0.12 -2.62
N PHE A 278 4.66 1.33 -2.55
CA PHE A 278 5.48 1.87 -3.62
C PHE A 278 6.80 1.11 -3.79
N SER A 279 7.34 0.47 -2.75
CA SER A 279 8.52 -0.39 -2.90
C SER A 279 8.22 -1.65 -3.71
N HIS A 280 7.00 -2.17 -3.68
CA HIS A 280 6.58 -3.20 -4.63
C HIS A 280 6.55 -2.70 -6.06
N VAL A 281 6.19 -1.43 -6.27
CA VAL A 281 6.28 -0.77 -7.59
C VAL A 281 7.72 -0.69 -8.08
N LEU A 282 8.69 -0.60 -7.18
CA LEU A 282 10.13 -0.66 -7.51
C LEU A 282 10.66 -2.10 -7.68
N GLY A 283 9.80 -3.11 -7.54
CA GLY A 283 10.15 -4.52 -7.71
C GLY A 283 10.72 -5.20 -6.47
N LEU A 284 10.54 -4.61 -5.29
CA LEU A 284 10.96 -5.23 -4.03
C LEU A 284 9.89 -6.20 -3.51
N PRO A 285 10.29 -7.40 -3.05
CA PRO A 285 9.40 -8.32 -2.35
C PRO A 285 9.19 -7.89 -0.89
N ASP A 286 8.17 -8.44 -0.26
CA ASP A 286 8.04 -8.44 1.19
C ASP A 286 9.14 -9.27 1.83
N LEU A 287 9.49 -8.90 3.07
CA LEU A 287 10.60 -9.53 3.79
C LEU A 287 10.23 -10.10 5.16
N TYR A 288 8.95 -10.17 5.57
CA TYR A 288 8.56 -10.74 6.88
C TYR A 288 7.89 -12.12 6.83
N SER A 289 7.78 -12.75 8.00
CA SER A 289 7.11 -14.04 8.21
C SER A 289 5.59 -13.87 8.23
N THR A 290 4.91 -14.33 7.18
CA THR A 290 3.43 -14.31 7.06
C THR A 290 2.75 -15.42 7.88
N ASN A 291 3.51 -16.09 8.77
CA ASN A 291 3.11 -17.35 9.40
C ASN A 291 2.96 -17.30 10.94
N GLY A 292 2.98 -16.11 11.56
CA GLY A 292 2.77 -16.00 13.00
C GLY A 292 3.80 -16.74 13.86
N ASN A 293 5.00 -17.02 13.34
CA ASN A 293 6.11 -17.61 14.10
C ASN A 293 7.32 -16.67 14.11
N ASP A 294 7.95 -16.57 15.29
CA ASP A 294 9.09 -15.72 15.59
C ASP A 294 10.36 -16.14 14.80
N ALA A 295 10.60 -15.38 13.73
CA ALA A 295 11.89 -15.07 13.07
C ALA A 295 12.42 -15.86 11.85
N PHE A 296 12.98 -15.02 10.95
CA PHE A 296 13.91 -15.14 9.81
C PHE A 296 13.44 -15.76 8.47
N THR A 297 13.24 -14.87 7.50
CA THR A 297 13.02 -15.10 6.06
C THR A 297 14.29 -14.75 5.30
N PRO A 298 14.88 -15.75 4.65
CA PRO A 298 14.97 -15.68 3.20
C PRO A 298 14.66 -17.04 2.62
N TYR A 299 13.94 -17.08 1.51
CA TYR A 299 14.59 -17.80 0.42
C TYR A 299 14.39 -17.17 -0.94
N TYR A 300 13.24 -16.58 -1.32
CA TYR A 300 13.17 -16.05 -2.69
C TYR A 300 12.42 -14.73 -2.88
N TYR A 301 11.14 -14.57 -2.52
CA TYR A 301 10.40 -13.31 -2.72
C TYR A 301 9.12 -13.41 -1.88
N SER A 302 9.11 -12.97 -0.60
CA SER A 302 7.82 -12.89 0.09
C SER A 302 6.95 -11.83 -0.56
#